data_AF-A0A8H9IRJ9-F1
#
_entry.id   AF-A0A8H9IRJ9-F1
#
_cell.length_a   1.000
_cell.length_b   1.000
_cell.length_c   1.000
_cell.angle_alpha   90.00
_cell.angle_beta   90.00
_cell.angle_gamma   90.00
#
_symmetry.space_group_name_H-M   'P 1'
#
loop_
_entity.id
_entity.type
_entity.pdbx_description
1 polymer ?
#
loop_
_entity_poly.entity_id
_entity_poly.type
_entity_poly.pdbx_seq_one_letter_code
_entity_poly.pdbx_strand_id
1 'polypeptide(L)'
;MSVRAAAGAESAPVGGWVAGEFGAGILENLRYTGYAFFGRWARQEMLRDPEDVSAGHMVRFRRAAAEKAVRSRTPAHPEIISVEVFTEVQLLRRSRAAGGFERAAQAGTWAKANDQAGVPVAGKGAASGSGTRRMEGTPREDRTYYRCAAGTLVPGSPTLNRHPKNVYLRDAAVTELLNTWLGEVFAPENRDRTVKALVASQGGAAETGAHDAARHRLEAAEAKLRRLRSAIEAGVDPAALVEVINDAQAQRTAARAELDGASAPSVLTPAEVYAMIDSLDRGRPSPHRVAAL
;
A
#
# COMPACT_ATOMS: atom_id res chain seq x y z
N MET A 1 8.31 58.56 39.27
CA MET A 1 7.92 57.16 39.54
C MET A 1 6.64 56.86 38.79
N SER A 2 6.67 56.02 37.76
CA SER A 2 5.50 55.25 37.36
C SER A 2 5.98 53.99 36.64
N VAL A 3 5.41 52.88 37.06
CA VAL A 3 5.86 51.50 36.84
C VAL A 3 5.34 50.98 35.49
N ARG A 4 6.16 50.15 34.84
CA ARG A 4 5.86 49.35 33.63
C ARG A 4 4.48 48.68 33.67
N ALA A 5 3.81 48.65 32.52
CA ALA A 5 2.95 47.54 32.13
C ALA A 5 3.49 46.97 30.81
N ALA A 6 4.01 45.74 30.87
CA ALA A 6 4.40 44.97 29.70
C ALA A 6 3.14 44.45 28.99
N ALA A 7 3.02 44.75 27.71
CA ALA A 7 1.99 44.19 26.85
C ALA A 7 2.16 42.67 26.75
N GLY A 8 1.02 41.97 26.81
CA GLY A 8 0.92 40.52 26.92
C GLY A 8 1.64 39.77 25.81
N ALA A 9 2.29 38.68 26.21
CA ALA A 9 2.78 37.64 25.33
C ALA A 9 1.59 37.02 24.58
N GLU A 10 1.64 37.15 23.26
CA GLU A 10 0.81 36.46 22.29
C GLU A 10 0.98 34.94 22.49
N SER A 11 -0.14 34.24 22.72
CA SER A 11 -0.14 32.78 22.92
C SER A 11 0.28 32.07 21.64
N ALA A 12 1.38 31.32 21.68
CA ALA A 12 1.81 30.46 20.59
C ALA A 12 0.72 29.43 20.21
N PRO A 13 0.51 29.13 18.92
CA PRO A 13 -0.49 28.15 18.49
C PRO A 13 -0.13 26.75 19.00
N VAL A 14 -1.11 26.06 19.55
CA VAL A 14 -1.00 24.71 20.13
C VAL A 14 -0.61 23.70 19.04
N GLY A 15 0.66 23.30 19.07
CA GLY A 15 1.21 22.00 18.65
C GLY A 15 0.60 21.28 17.44
N GLY A 16 1.02 21.65 16.23
CA GLY A 16 0.90 20.79 15.05
C GLY A 16 2.08 19.83 14.96
N TRP A 17 1.82 18.53 14.76
CA TRP A 17 2.89 17.54 14.50
C TRP A 17 3.25 17.51 13.02
N VAL A 18 4.54 17.38 12.69
CA VAL A 18 4.98 17.16 11.31
C VAL A 18 4.64 15.71 10.92
N ALA A 19 3.96 15.51 9.79
CA ALA A 19 3.49 14.18 9.36
C ALA A 19 4.63 13.15 9.22
N GLY A 20 5.83 13.60 8.83
CA GLY A 20 7.02 12.75 8.78
C GLY A 20 7.47 12.25 10.15
N GLU A 21 7.36 13.07 11.19
CA GLU A 21 7.73 12.73 12.56
C GLU A 21 6.74 11.72 13.16
N PHE A 22 5.45 11.89 12.93
CA PHE A 22 4.45 10.93 13.39
C PHE A 22 4.56 9.58 12.67
N GLY A 23 4.64 9.60 11.33
CA GLY A 23 4.67 8.39 10.51
C GLY A 23 5.94 7.56 10.67
N ALA A 24 7.11 8.18 10.54
CA ALA A 24 8.39 7.48 10.61
C ALA A 24 8.98 7.43 12.04
N GLY A 25 8.69 8.43 12.88
CA GLY A 25 9.24 8.54 14.23
C GLY A 25 8.44 7.78 15.28
N ILE A 26 7.10 7.81 15.21
CA ILE A 26 6.23 7.20 16.23
C ILE A 26 5.78 5.81 15.79
N LEU A 27 5.12 5.69 14.64
CA LEU A 27 4.53 4.41 14.23
C LEU A 27 5.54 3.31 13.88
N GLU A 28 6.81 3.65 13.63
CA GLU A 28 7.87 2.66 13.35
C GLU A 28 8.76 2.38 14.56
N ASN A 29 8.45 2.97 15.71
CA ASN A 29 9.27 2.82 16.89
C ASN A 29 8.96 1.52 17.62
N LEU A 30 9.72 0.49 17.25
CA LEU A 30 9.69 -0.83 17.88
C LEU A 30 9.85 -0.79 19.41
N ARG A 31 10.46 0.26 19.98
CA ARG A 31 10.64 0.37 21.44
C ARG A 31 9.31 0.41 22.18
N TYR A 32 8.22 0.91 21.59
CA TYR A 32 6.93 0.96 22.27
C TYR A 32 6.38 -0.42 22.67
N THR A 33 6.92 -1.50 22.12
CA THR A 33 6.62 -2.89 22.53
C THR A 33 7.26 -3.34 23.84
N GLY A 34 8.02 -2.48 24.53
CA GLY A 34 8.70 -2.82 25.78
C GLY A 34 10.05 -3.53 25.61
N TYR A 35 10.43 -3.89 24.38
CA TYR A 35 11.72 -4.54 24.09
C TYR A 35 12.79 -3.54 23.66
N ALA A 36 14.04 -3.82 24.01
CA ALA A 36 15.19 -3.08 23.49
C ALA A 36 15.59 -3.63 22.11
N PHE A 37 15.91 -2.71 21.20
CA PHE A 37 16.35 -3.04 19.84
C PHE A 37 17.70 -2.40 19.55
N PHE A 38 18.65 -3.21 19.10
CA PHE A 38 20.03 -2.83 18.78
C PHE A 38 20.33 -3.08 17.29
N GLY A 39 21.36 -2.41 16.77
CA GLY A 39 21.81 -2.64 15.38
C GLY A 39 20.86 -2.15 14.29
N ARG A 40 19.90 -1.26 14.62
CA ARG A 40 18.94 -0.70 13.65
C ARG A 40 19.58 0.19 12.58
N TRP A 41 20.79 0.68 12.83
CA TRP A 41 21.57 1.51 11.91
C TRP A 41 22.93 0.84 11.68
N ALA A 42 23.31 0.72 10.42
CA ALA A 42 24.60 0.20 10.01
C ALA A 42 25.44 1.33 9.42
N ARG A 43 26.70 1.42 9.85
CA ARG A 43 27.71 2.27 9.22
C ARG A 43 28.04 1.66 7.85
N GLN A 44 27.82 2.43 6.78
CA GLN A 44 28.27 2.08 5.44
C GLN A 44 29.32 3.08 5.00
N GLU A 45 30.52 2.59 4.74
CA GLU A 45 31.58 3.35 4.09
C GLU A 45 31.43 3.15 2.60
N MET A 46 31.26 4.24 1.87
CA MET A 46 31.17 4.23 0.42
C MET A 46 32.26 5.12 -0.12
N LEU A 47 32.80 4.77 -1.27
CA LEU A 47 33.72 5.64 -1.96
C LEU A 47 33.00 6.94 -2.33
N ARG A 48 33.68 8.08 -2.14
CA ARG A 48 33.10 9.40 -2.38
C ARG A 48 32.75 9.59 -3.85
N ASP A 49 33.63 9.11 -4.72
CA ASP A 49 33.44 9.04 -6.16
C ASP A 49 33.74 7.60 -6.61
N PRO A 50 32.77 6.88 -7.20
CA PRO A 50 33.01 5.53 -7.73
C PRO A 50 34.16 5.42 -8.73
N GLU A 51 34.46 6.47 -9.49
CA GLU A 51 35.47 6.47 -10.56
C GLU A 51 36.84 7.02 -10.10
N ASP A 52 36.93 7.56 -8.88
CA ASP A 52 38.18 8.08 -8.29
C ASP A 52 38.36 7.58 -6.85
N VAL A 53 39.13 6.49 -6.71
CA VAL A 53 39.44 5.85 -5.41
C VAL A 53 40.25 6.76 -4.48
N SER A 54 41.01 7.69 -5.05
CA SER A 54 41.83 8.68 -4.33
C SER A 54 40.99 9.79 -3.69
N ALA A 55 39.75 10.01 -4.15
CA ALA A 55 38.83 11.01 -3.60
C ALA A 55 38.35 10.70 -2.16
N GLY A 56 38.69 9.52 -1.63
CA GLY A 56 38.43 9.09 -0.26
C GLY A 56 37.04 8.51 -0.03
N HIS A 57 36.71 8.22 1.23
CA HIS A 57 35.46 7.57 1.62
C HIS A 57 34.50 8.53 2.33
N MET A 58 33.20 8.32 2.11
CA MET A 58 32.13 8.93 2.89
C MET A 58 31.43 7.87 3.75
N VAL A 59 31.22 8.20 5.02
CA VAL A 59 30.46 7.37 5.94
C VAL A 59 29.00 7.81 5.90
N ARG A 60 28.08 6.89 5.56
CA ARG A 60 26.64 7.10 5.72
C ARG A 60 26.07 6.04 6.66
N PHE A 61 25.26 6.47 7.61
CA PHE A 61 24.45 5.55 8.40
C PHE A 61 23.18 5.24 7.63
N ARG A 62 22.99 3.97 7.28
CA ARG A 62 21.73 3.49 6.68
C ARG A 62 21.00 2.62 7.67
N ARG A 63 19.66 2.60 7.57
CA ARG A 63 18.84 1.69 8.36
C ARG A 63 19.20 0.26 7.97
N ALA A 64 19.54 -0.56 8.95
CA ALA A 64 19.89 -1.96 8.73
C ALA A 64 18.65 -2.75 8.29
N ALA A 65 18.87 -3.83 7.53
CA ALA A 65 17.81 -4.79 7.21
C ALA A 65 17.18 -5.34 8.50
N ALA A 66 15.88 -5.65 8.47
CA ALA A 66 15.13 -6.06 9.66
C ALA A 66 15.76 -7.25 10.37
N GLU A 67 16.34 -8.19 9.62
CA GLU A 67 17.02 -9.39 10.12
C GLU A 67 18.31 -9.09 10.90
N LYS A 68 18.93 -7.92 10.68
CA LYS A 68 20.14 -7.48 11.39
C LYS A 68 19.83 -6.74 12.69
N ALA A 69 18.58 -6.34 12.91
CA ALA A 69 18.17 -5.70 14.14
C ALA A 69 17.97 -6.75 15.23
N VAL A 70 18.73 -6.65 16.33
CA VAL A 70 18.66 -7.60 17.43
C VAL A 70 17.70 -7.10 18.50
N ARG A 71 16.73 -7.94 18.88
CA ARG A 71 15.79 -7.67 19.98
C ARG A 71 16.29 -8.30 21.28
N SER A 72 16.08 -7.64 22.41
CA SER A 72 16.27 -8.25 23.73
C SER A 72 15.37 -9.48 23.92
N ARG A 73 15.85 -10.47 24.68
CA ARG A 73 15.06 -11.68 25.01
C ARG A 73 14.00 -11.39 26.07
N THR A 74 14.33 -10.51 27.01
CA THR A 74 13.45 -10.02 28.07
C THR A 74 12.99 -8.58 27.78
N PRO A 75 11.80 -8.18 28.25
CA PRO A 75 11.36 -6.79 28.22
C PRO A 75 12.36 -5.89 28.96
N ALA A 76 12.71 -4.76 28.34
CA ALA A 76 13.66 -3.79 28.89
C ALA A 76 12.97 -2.65 29.63
N HIS A 77 11.70 -2.38 29.31
CA HIS A 77 10.87 -1.35 29.95
C HIS A 77 9.38 -1.70 29.79
N PRO A 78 8.48 -1.02 30.53
CA PRO A 78 7.04 -1.21 30.36
C PRO A 78 6.64 -1.01 28.90
N GLU A 79 5.80 -1.91 28.40
CA GLU A 79 5.21 -1.78 27.07
C GLU A 79 4.17 -0.65 27.06
N ILE A 80 4.16 0.13 25.99
CA ILE A 80 3.14 1.15 25.72
C ILE A 80 2.05 0.56 24.82
N ILE A 81 2.45 -0.30 23.89
CA ILE A 81 1.57 -1.08 23.01
C ILE A 81 2.09 -2.51 22.93
N SER A 82 1.20 -3.47 22.72
CA SER A 82 1.62 -4.87 22.57
C SER A 82 2.31 -5.10 21.21
N VAL A 83 3.04 -6.23 21.10
CA VAL A 83 3.71 -6.63 19.85
C VAL A 83 2.69 -6.89 18.74
N GLU A 84 1.52 -7.42 19.09
CA GLU A 84 0.43 -7.74 18.17
C GLU A 84 -0.13 -6.47 17.52
N VAL A 85 -0.47 -5.47 18.34
CA VAL A 85 -0.97 -4.17 17.87
C VAL A 85 0.06 -3.47 16.98
N PHE A 86 1.34 -3.49 17.40
CA PHE A 86 2.40 -2.93 16.57
C PHE A 86 2.50 -3.62 15.21
N THR A 87 2.39 -4.96 15.18
CA THR A 87 2.48 -5.77 13.97
C THR A 87 1.30 -5.51 13.04
N GLU A 88 0.08 -5.44 13.56
CA GLU A 88 -1.13 -5.10 12.81
C GLU A 88 -0.98 -3.73 12.12
N VAL A 89 -0.51 -2.72 12.85
CA VAL A 89 -0.23 -1.39 12.28
C VAL A 89 0.82 -1.45 11.17
N GLN A 90 1.89 -2.23 11.33
CA GLN A 90 2.89 -2.38 10.26
C GLN A 90 2.31 -3.07 9.02
N LEU A 91 1.44 -4.07 9.20
CA LEU A 91 0.76 -4.75 8.10
C LEU A 91 -0.20 -3.81 7.36
N LEU A 92 -0.98 -3.01 8.08
CA LEU A 92 -1.85 -1.97 7.51
C LEU A 92 -1.05 -0.91 6.76
N ARG A 93 0.13 -0.53 7.25
CA ARG A 93 1.01 0.41 6.53
C ARG A 93 1.62 -0.20 5.28
N ARG A 94 2.04 -1.47 5.34
CA ARG A 94 2.56 -2.20 4.16
C ARG A 94 1.49 -2.41 3.10
N SER A 95 0.25 -2.74 3.47
CA SER A 95 -0.84 -2.88 2.51
C SER A 95 -1.17 -1.55 1.81
N ARG A 96 -1.11 -0.43 2.55
CA ARG A 96 -1.23 0.93 1.97
C ARG A 96 -0.06 1.28 1.05
N ALA A 97 1.17 0.89 1.41
CA ALA A 97 2.37 1.14 0.59
C ALA A 97 2.44 0.25 -0.67
N ALA A 98 2.01 -1.02 -0.57
CA ALA A 98 1.89 -1.96 -1.69
C ALA A 98 0.86 -1.52 -2.73
N GLY A 99 -0.04 -0.61 -2.36
CA GLY A 99 -0.91 0.13 -3.28
C GLY A 99 -0.16 1.04 -4.27
N GLY A 100 1.17 1.18 -4.15
CA GLY A 100 2.03 1.99 -5.01
C GLY A 100 2.13 3.44 -4.50
N PHE A 101 3.35 3.96 -4.39
CA PHE A 101 3.61 5.37 -4.07
C PHE A 101 2.93 6.35 -5.06
N GLU A 102 2.63 5.91 -6.28
CA GLU A 102 1.82 6.67 -7.25
C GLU A 102 0.38 6.91 -6.76
N ARG A 103 -0.23 5.94 -6.04
CA ARG A 103 -1.56 6.15 -5.43
C ARG A 103 -1.50 7.08 -4.22
N ALA A 104 -0.40 7.08 -3.45
CA ALA A 104 -0.27 7.91 -2.26
C ALA A 104 0.04 9.38 -2.61
N ALA A 105 0.86 9.66 -3.62
CA ALA A 105 1.12 11.02 -4.09
C ALA A 105 -0.13 11.66 -4.72
N GLN A 106 -1.01 10.86 -5.34
CA GLN A 106 -2.31 11.34 -5.83
C GLN A 106 -3.39 11.38 -4.74
N ALA A 107 -3.33 10.57 -3.68
CA ALA A 107 -4.27 10.66 -2.57
C ALA A 107 -3.92 11.80 -1.59
N GLY A 108 -2.64 12.14 -1.46
CA GLY A 108 -2.12 13.06 -0.45
C GLY A 108 -2.35 14.55 -0.70
N THR A 109 -2.66 14.96 -1.94
CA THR A 109 -2.90 16.39 -2.25
C THR A 109 -4.38 16.75 -2.21
N TRP A 110 -5.28 15.79 -2.32
CA TRP A 110 -6.72 16.04 -2.49
C TRP A 110 -7.62 15.54 -1.35
N ALA A 111 -7.04 14.83 -0.36
CA ALA A 111 -7.76 14.43 0.85
C ALA A 111 -7.86 15.55 1.92
N LYS A 112 -7.25 16.73 1.70
CA LYS A 112 -7.20 17.81 2.70
C LYS A 112 -8.35 18.84 2.65
N ALA A 113 -9.45 18.54 1.95
CA ALA A 113 -10.64 19.37 1.99
C ALA A 113 -11.92 18.52 1.95
N ASN A 114 -12.10 17.66 2.95
CA ASN A 114 -13.37 17.19 3.52
C ASN A 114 -13.11 15.85 4.21
N ASP A 115 -12.95 15.88 5.52
CA ASP A 115 -12.75 14.70 6.40
C ASP A 115 -13.96 13.73 6.44
N GLN A 116 -14.92 13.87 5.53
CA GLN A 116 -16.12 13.04 5.43
C GLN A 116 -16.47 12.55 4.01
N ALA A 117 -15.76 13.01 2.97
CA ALA A 117 -16.12 12.67 1.58
C ALA A 117 -14.94 11.99 0.87
N GLY A 118 -14.56 10.80 1.35
CA GLY A 118 -13.77 9.90 0.51
C GLY A 118 -14.58 9.59 -0.75
N VAL A 119 -13.99 9.78 -1.94
CA VAL A 119 -14.66 9.52 -3.22
C VAL A 119 -14.76 7.99 -3.40
N PRO A 120 -15.93 7.36 -3.17
CA PRO A 120 -16.01 5.92 -2.89
C PRO A 120 -15.66 5.04 -4.10
N VAL A 121 -15.79 5.55 -5.33
CA VAL A 121 -15.58 4.78 -6.58
C VAL A 121 -14.28 5.16 -7.28
N ALA A 122 -13.48 6.08 -6.73
CA ALA A 122 -12.20 6.46 -7.32
C ALA A 122 -11.27 5.24 -7.43
N GLY A 123 -10.99 4.82 -8.67
CA GLY A 123 -10.13 3.67 -8.97
C GLY A 123 -10.83 2.30 -9.05
N LYS A 124 -12.13 2.18 -8.74
CA LYS A 124 -12.91 0.93 -8.84
C LYS A 124 -13.73 0.84 -10.15
N GLY A 125 -13.14 1.28 -11.26
CA GLY A 125 -13.64 0.91 -12.58
C GLY A 125 -14.82 1.72 -13.12
N ALA A 126 -15.10 2.93 -12.60
CA ALA A 126 -15.96 3.86 -13.35
C ALA A 126 -15.29 4.15 -14.70
N ALA A 127 -15.81 3.51 -15.74
CA ALA A 127 -15.37 3.68 -17.11
C ALA A 127 -16.29 4.69 -17.79
N SER A 128 -15.71 5.58 -18.61
CA SER A 128 -16.54 6.43 -19.45
C SER A 128 -17.38 5.58 -20.40
N GLY A 129 -18.63 5.97 -20.68
CA GLY A 129 -19.51 5.25 -21.61
C GLY A 129 -18.95 5.07 -23.02
N SER A 130 -17.85 5.76 -23.37
CA SER A 130 -17.15 5.65 -24.65
C SER A 130 -15.77 4.98 -24.59
N GLY A 131 -15.37 4.32 -23.48
CA GLY A 131 -14.14 3.53 -23.46
C GLY A 131 -13.79 2.83 -22.14
N THR A 132 -12.69 2.08 -22.12
CA THR A 132 -12.19 1.32 -20.95
C THR A 132 -11.42 2.17 -19.92
N ARG A 133 -11.43 3.50 -20.07
CA ARG A 133 -10.63 4.40 -19.23
C ARG A 133 -11.29 4.63 -17.88
N ARG A 134 -10.50 4.44 -16.82
CA ARG A 134 -10.92 4.78 -15.45
C ARG A 134 -11.05 6.29 -15.29
N MET A 135 -12.11 6.70 -14.60
CA MET A 135 -12.35 8.09 -14.23
C MET A 135 -11.60 8.48 -12.95
N GLU A 136 -11.19 9.74 -12.88
CA GLU A 136 -10.50 10.37 -11.75
C GLU A 136 -11.50 11.11 -10.86
N GLY A 137 -11.37 11.02 -9.54
CA GLY A 137 -12.18 11.83 -8.62
C GLY A 137 -11.71 13.29 -8.62
N THR A 138 -12.64 14.22 -8.85
CA THR A 138 -12.41 15.68 -8.83
C THR A 138 -13.37 16.31 -7.81
N PRO A 139 -12.92 16.60 -6.58
CA PRO A 139 -13.73 17.35 -5.63
C PRO A 139 -13.91 18.80 -6.12
N ARG A 140 -15.08 19.38 -5.84
CA ARG A 140 -15.50 20.74 -6.18
C ARG A 140 -16.34 21.27 -5.02
N GLU A 141 -15.78 22.11 -4.16
CA GLU A 141 -16.48 22.72 -3.00
C GLU A 141 -17.40 21.75 -2.24
N ASP A 142 -18.70 21.73 -2.56
CA ASP A 142 -19.76 20.92 -1.94
C ASP A 142 -20.01 19.55 -2.60
N ARG A 143 -19.35 19.25 -3.73
CA ARG A 143 -19.68 18.13 -4.61
C ARG A 143 -18.44 17.41 -5.11
N THR A 144 -18.60 16.12 -5.37
CA THR A 144 -17.58 15.31 -6.02
C THR A 144 -18.03 14.91 -7.42
N TYR A 145 -17.11 14.96 -8.37
CA TYR A 145 -17.32 14.47 -9.73
C TYR A 145 -16.29 13.41 -10.08
N TYR A 146 -16.68 12.42 -10.86
CA TYR A 146 -15.77 11.58 -11.62
C TYR A 146 -15.50 12.23 -12.97
N ARG A 147 -14.23 12.36 -13.34
CA ARG A 147 -13.79 12.99 -14.58
C ARG A 147 -12.99 12.00 -15.44
N CYS A 148 -13.34 11.89 -16.71
CA CYS A 148 -12.45 11.32 -17.73
C CYS A 148 -11.85 12.45 -18.57
N ALA A 149 -10.54 12.71 -18.42
CA ALA A 149 -9.80 13.69 -19.22
C ALA A 149 -9.17 13.01 -20.44
N ALA A 150 -9.88 12.98 -21.58
CA ALA A 150 -9.31 12.50 -22.85
C ALA A 150 -8.41 13.55 -23.52
N GLY A 151 -8.62 14.84 -23.23
CA GLY A 151 -7.81 15.92 -23.77
C GLY A 151 -6.35 15.97 -23.33
N THR A 152 -5.93 15.15 -22.36
CA THR A 152 -4.52 15.01 -21.93
C THR A 152 -3.80 13.86 -22.64
N LEU A 153 -4.48 13.13 -23.53
CA LEU A 153 -3.88 12.06 -24.32
C LEU A 153 -3.03 12.63 -25.46
N VAL A 154 -2.06 11.82 -25.88
CA VAL A 154 -1.23 12.11 -27.06
C VAL A 154 -2.12 12.33 -28.29
N PRO A 155 -1.89 13.38 -29.09
CA PRO A 155 -2.61 13.60 -30.34
C PRO A 155 -2.58 12.37 -31.25
N GLY A 156 -3.73 11.94 -31.77
CA GLY A 156 -3.86 10.75 -32.64
C GLY A 156 -4.26 9.45 -31.93
N SER A 157 -4.46 9.45 -30.61
CA SER A 157 -5.01 8.28 -29.91
C SER A 157 -6.40 7.89 -30.47
N PRO A 158 -6.67 6.61 -30.78
CA PRO A 158 -7.98 6.14 -31.24
C PRO A 158 -9.14 6.53 -30.31
N THR A 159 -8.85 6.69 -29.02
CA THR A 159 -9.79 7.12 -27.98
C THR A 159 -10.22 8.58 -28.15
N LEU A 160 -9.36 9.46 -28.67
CA LEU A 160 -9.67 10.88 -28.88
C LEU A 160 -10.79 11.08 -29.92
N ASN A 161 -10.91 10.16 -30.88
CA ASN A 161 -11.91 10.21 -31.95
C ASN A 161 -13.31 9.79 -31.49
N ARG A 162 -13.43 9.06 -30.37
CA ARG A 162 -14.69 8.51 -29.87
C ARG A 162 -15.08 9.05 -28.49
N HIS A 163 -14.27 9.93 -27.91
CA HIS A 163 -14.45 10.42 -26.56
C HIS A 163 -14.36 11.97 -26.52
N PRO A 164 -15.36 12.67 -25.94
CA PRO A 164 -15.28 14.11 -25.72
C PRO A 164 -14.04 14.51 -24.90
N LYS A 165 -13.52 15.73 -25.06
CA LYS A 165 -12.28 16.17 -24.39
C LYS A 165 -12.31 15.97 -22.87
N ASN A 166 -13.45 16.22 -22.24
CA ASN A 166 -13.71 15.90 -20.84
C ASN A 166 -15.14 15.38 -20.68
N VAL A 167 -15.31 14.31 -19.90
CA VAL A 167 -16.61 13.83 -19.43
C VAL A 167 -16.62 13.93 -17.92
N TYR A 168 -17.68 14.52 -17.36
CA TYR A 168 -17.89 14.63 -15.92
C TYR A 168 -19.16 13.88 -15.53
N LEU A 169 -19.08 13.09 -14.47
CA LEU A 169 -20.18 12.35 -13.88
C LEU A 169 -20.26 12.74 -12.41
N ARG A 170 -21.44 13.11 -11.92
CA ARG A 170 -21.63 13.47 -10.52
C ARG A 170 -21.50 12.22 -9.65
N ASP A 171 -20.76 12.32 -8.55
CA ASP A 171 -20.56 11.19 -7.61
C ASP A 171 -21.89 10.67 -7.06
N ALA A 172 -22.75 11.57 -6.55
CA ALA A 172 -24.03 11.20 -5.96
C ALA A 172 -24.90 10.30 -6.87
N ALA A 173 -24.93 10.58 -8.18
CA ALA A 173 -25.70 9.80 -9.13
C ALA A 173 -25.17 8.35 -9.27
N VAL A 174 -23.87 8.14 -9.11
CA VAL A 174 -23.25 6.81 -9.13
C VAL A 174 -23.38 6.13 -7.79
N THR A 175 -23.07 6.86 -6.71
CA THR A 175 -23.03 6.34 -5.35
C THR A 175 -24.42 5.86 -4.91
N GLU A 176 -25.49 6.59 -5.23
CA GLU A 176 -26.86 6.18 -4.90
C GLU A 176 -27.28 4.90 -5.64
N LEU A 177 -27.02 4.83 -6.95
CA LEU A 177 -27.31 3.64 -7.75
C LEU A 177 -26.49 2.43 -7.29
N LEU A 178 -25.20 2.65 -7.00
CA LEU A 178 -24.31 1.60 -6.50
C LEU A 178 -24.75 1.10 -5.14
N ASN A 179 -25.12 1.99 -4.22
CA ASN A 179 -25.60 1.61 -2.89
C ASN A 179 -26.93 0.87 -2.96
N THR A 180 -27.82 1.27 -3.87
CA THR A 180 -29.09 0.56 -4.12
C THR A 180 -28.82 -0.86 -4.61
N TRP A 181 -27.98 -1.00 -5.65
CA TRP A 181 -27.60 -2.30 -6.19
C TRP A 181 -26.86 -3.17 -5.16
N LEU A 182 -25.93 -2.60 -4.38
CA LEU A 182 -25.27 -3.33 -3.29
C LEU A 182 -26.28 -3.80 -2.24
N GLY A 183 -27.27 -2.95 -1.90
CA GLY A 183 -28.37 -3.32 -1.02
C GLY A 183 -29.17 -4.51 -1.55
N GLU A 184 -29.45 -4.56 -2.85
CA GLU A 184 -30.13 -5.69 -3.49
C GLU A 184 -29.26 -6.97 -3.49
N VAL A 185 -27.97 -6.84 -3.81
CA VAL A 185 -27.03 -7.98 -3.84
C VAL A 185 -26.87 -8.61 -2.45
N PHE A 186 -26.86 -7.80 -1.39
CA PHE A 186 -26.75 -8.27 -0.01
C PHE A 186 -28.09 -8.40 0.72
N ALA A 187 -29.22 -8.23 0.02
CA ALA A 187 -30.55 -8.41 0.58
C ALA A 187 -30.72 -9.83 1.14
N PRO A 188 -31.45 -10.03 2.26
CA PRO A 188 -31.62 -11.33 2.90
C PRO A 188 -31.96 -12.48 1.93
N GLU A 189 -32.78 -12.20 0.92
CA GLU A 189 -33.24 -13.16 -0.08
C GLU A 189 -32.14 -13.56 -1.09
N ASN A 190 -31.14 -12.71 -1.29
CA ASN A 190 -30.02 -12.92 -2.22
C ASN A 190 -28.71 -13.35 -1.52
N ARG A 191 -28.68 -13.39 -0.18
CA ARG A 191 -27.46 -13.65 0.61
C ARG A 191 -26.76 -14.94 0.20
N ASP A 192 -27.48 -16.05 0.10
CA ASP A 192 -26.89 -17.35 -0.24
C ASP A 192 -26.23 -17.36 -1.61
N ARG A 193 -26.89 -16.74 -2.59
CA ARG A 193 -26.35 -16.58 -3.95
C ARG A 193 -25.09 -15.72 -3.93
N THR A 194 -25.10 -14.63 -3.17
CA THR A 194 -23.98 -13.70 -3.06
C THR A 194 -22.79 -14.33 -2.35
N VAL A 195 -23.00 -15.06 -1.25
CA VAL A 195 -21.93 -15.82 -0.57
C VAL A 195 -21.32 -16.84 -1.52
N LYS A 196 -22.13 -17.61 -2.24
CA LYS A 196 -21.64 -18.57 -3.24
C LYS A 196 -20.80 -17.90 -4.33
N ALA A 197 -21.26 -16.75 -4.84
CA ALA A 197 -20.53 -15.98 -5.85
C ALA A 197 -19.20 -15.42 -5.31
N LEU A 198 -19.20 -14.88 -4.09
CA LEU A 198 -18.00 -14.37 -3.43
C LEU A 198 -16.97 -15.48 -3.22
N VAL A 199 -17.39 -16.63 -2.68
CA VAL A 199 -16.52 -17.78 -2.46
C VAL A 199 -15.92 -18.29 -3.78
N ALA A 200 -16.73 -18.36 -4.84
CA ALA A 200 -16.26 -18.74 -6.18
C ALA A 200 -15.29 -17.73 -6.81
N SER A 201 -15.35 -16.45 -6.42
CA SER A 201 -14.51 -15.38 -6.97
C SER A 201 -13.10 -15.28 -6.35
N GLN A 202 -12.83 -16.02 -5.28
CA GLN A 202 -11.59 -15.88 -4.49
C GLN A 202 -10.33 -16.27 -5.26
N GLY A 203 -10.40 -17.23 -6.20
CA GLY A 203 -9.22 -17.73 -6.93
C GLY A 203 -8.81 -16.94 -8.19
N GLY A 204 -9.21 -15.68 -8.33
CA GLY A 204 -9.27 -15.01 -9.64
C GLY A 204 -8.07 -14.17 -10.10
N ALA A 205 -7.65 -13.16 -9.33
CA ALA A 205 -6.94 -12.01 -9.94
C ALA A 205 -5.69 -11.49 -9.21
N ALA A 206 -5.62 -11.56 -7.89
CA ALA A 206 -4.45 -11.08 -7.14
C ALA A 206 -3.42 -12.19 -6.90
N GLU A 207 -3.90 -13.41 -6.71
CA GLU A 207 -3.08 -14.60 -6.47
C GLU A 207 -2.34 -15.05 -7.72
N THR A 208 -3.00 -15.05 -8.88
CA THR A 208 -2.39 -15.34 -10.17
C THR A 208 -1.24 -14.38 -10.45
N GLY A 209 -1.42 -13.06 -10.29
CA GLY A 209 -0.37 -12.08 -10.56
C GLY A 209 0.89 -12.23 -9.69
N ALA A 210 0.72 -12.43 -8.38
CA ALA A 210 1.86 -12.60 -7.46
C ALA A 210 2.55 -13.95 -7.64
N HIS A 211 1.77 -15.02 -7.81
CA HIS A 211 2.27 -16.38 -8.02
C HIS A 211 2.96 -16.53 -9.39
N ASP A 212 2.40 -15.92 -10.44
CA ASP A 212 2.99 -15.88 -11.78
C ASP A 212 4.29 -15.05 -11.79
N ALA A 213 4.35 -13.94 -11.05
CA ALA A 213 5.56 -13.14 -10.92
C ALA A 213 6.67 -13.88 -10.13
N ALA A 214 6.31 -14.62 -9.08
CA ALA A 214 7.24 -15.46 -8.33
C ALA A 214 7.75 -16.63 -9.19
N ARG A 215 6.86 -17.27 -9.95
CA ARG A 215 7.21 -18.33 -10.91
C ARG A 215 8.14 -17.83 -12.02
N HIS A 216 7.84 -16.68 -12.62
CA HIS A 216 8.68 -16.10 -13.65
C HIS A 216 10.08 -15.74 -13.12
N ARG A 217 10.18 -15.25 -11.88
CA ARG A 217 11.48 -15.01 -11.22
C ARG A 217 12.26 -16.30 -10.99
N LEU A 218 11.59 -17.39 -10.60
CA LEU A 218 12.22 -18.70 -10.45
C LEU A 218 12.78 -19.20 -11.79
N GLU A 219 11.95 -19.18 -12.85
CA GLU A 219 12.36 -19.62 -14.19
C GLU A 219 13.54 -18.79 -14.74
N ALA A 220 13.53 -17.47 -14.50
CA ALA A 220 14.62 -16.58 -14.87
C ALA A 220 15.93 -16.87 -14.11
N ALA A 221 15.85 -17.10 -12.79
CA ALA A 221 17.01 -17.46 -11.97
C ALA A 221 17.61 -18.81 -12.40
N GLU A 222 16.77 -19.81 -12.67
CA GLU A 222 17.22 -21.10 -13.18
C GLU A 222 17.83 -21.02 -14.58
N ALA A 223 17.24 -20.22 -15.48
CA ALA A 223 17.82 -19.98 -16.80
C ALA A 223 19.19 -19.29 -16.71
N LYS A 224 19.34 -18.34 -15.78
CA LYS A 224 20.63 -17.67 -15.51
C LYS A 224 21.67 -18.67 -15.00
N LEU A 225 21.31 -19.54 -14.05
CA LEU A 225 22.21 -20.60 -13.56
C LEU A 225 22.62 -21.58 -14.66
N ARG A 226 21.70 -21.96 -15.57
CA ARG A 226 22.05 -22.80 -16.73
C ARG A 226 23.06 -22.11 -17.65
N ARG A 227 22.87 -20.82 -17.95
CA ARG A 227 23.81 -20.04 -18.78
C ARG A 227 25.20 -19.93 -18.13
N LEU A 228 25.25 -19.67 -16.82
CA LEU A 228 26.51 -19.60 -16.08
C LEU A 228 27.25 -20.94 -16.08
N ARG A 229 26.51 -22.05 -15.94
CA ARG A 229 27.09 -23.40 -16.08
C ARG A 229 27.68 -23.63 -17.47
N SER A 230 26.96 -23.27 -18.54
CA SER A 230 27.49 -23.40 -19.90
C SER A 230 28.72 -22.52 -20.16
N ALA A 231 28.82 -21.36 -19.52
CA ALA A 231 30.01 -20.50 -19.60
C ALA A 231 31.24 -21.16 -18.93
N ILE A 232 31.04 -21.82 -17.79
CA ILE A 232 32.10 -22.60 -17.12
C ILE A 232 32.53 -23.79 -18.00
N GLU A 233 31.57 -24.51 -18.57
CA GLU A 233 31.84 -25.61 -19.51
C GLU A 233 32.59 -25.14 -20.77
N ALA A 234 32.40 -23.87 -21.18
CA ALA A 234 33.12 -23.23 -22.28
C ALA A 234 34.50 -22.66 -21.90
N GLY A 235 34.96 -22.85 -20.66
CA GLY A 235 36.30 -22.50 -20.20
C GLY A 235 36.45 -21.14 -19.53
N VAL A 236 35.34 -20.47 -19.14
CA VAL A 236 35.40 -19.27 -18.31
C VAL A 236 35.80 -19.64 -16.88
N ASP A 237 36.71 -18.87 -16.27
CA ASP A 237 37.16 -19.07 -14.90
C ASP A 237 35.98 -18.99 -13.91
N PRO A 238 35.67 -20.07 -13.18
CA PRO A 238 34.62 -20.08 -12.16
C PRO A 238 34.83 -19.02 -11.06
N ALA A 239 36.09 -18.68 -10.74
CA ALA A 239 36.40 -17.71 -9.69
C ALA A 239 35.87 -16.30 -10.03
N ALA A 240 35.83 -15.94 -11.32
CA ALA A 240 35.30 -14.67 -11.79
C ALA A 240 33.76 -14.59 -11.75
N LEU A 241 33.06 -15.72 -11.59
CA LEU A 241 31.59 -15.80 -11.64
C LEU A 241 30.93 -16.06 -10.28
N VAL A 242 31.71 -16.19 -9.20
CA VAL A 242 31.22 -16.57 -7.86
C VAL A 242 30.10 -15.66 -7.37
N GLU A 243 30.26 -14.34 -7.46
CA GLU A 243 29.22 -13.39 -7.01
C GLU A 243 27.92 -13.55 -7.81
N VAL A 244 28.03 -13.66 -9.14
CA VAL A 244 26.87 -13.79 -10.03
C VAL A 244 26.12 -15.11 -9.82
N ILE A 245 26.85 -16.19 -9.50
CA ILE A 245 26.29 -17.50 -9.13
C ILE A 245 25.57 -17.41 -7.79
N ASN A 246 26.18 -16.80 -6.79
CA ASN A 246 25.58 -16.63 -5.46
C ASN A 246 24.29 -15.80 -5.53
N ASP A 247 24.30 -14.71 -6.30
CA ASP A 247 23.11 -13.89 -6.52
C ASP A 247 21.98 -14.69 -7.20
N ALA A 248 22.31 -15.47 -8.23
CA ALA A 248 21.32 -16.29 -8.92
C ALA A 248 20.76 -17.41 -8.04
N GLN A 249 21.58 -18.01 -7.17
CA GLN A 249 21.14 -18.99 -6.16
C GLN A 249 20.27 -18.34 -5.07
N ALA A 250 20.62 -17.15 -4.60
CA ALA A 250 19.82 -16.39 -3.65
C ALA A 250 18.45 -16.04 -4.24
N GLN A 251 18.41 -15.58 -5.50
CA GLN A 251 17.16 -15.31 -6.23
C GLN A 251 16.29 -16.57 -6.40
N ARG A 252 16.90 -17.72 -6.76
CA ARG A 252 16.19 -19.00 -6.86
C ARG A 252 15.58 -19.39 -5.51
N THR A 253 16.36 -19.28 -4.44
CA THR A 253 15.94 -19.66 -3.09
C THR A 253 14.84 -18.76 -2.57
N ALA A 254 14.95 -17.45 -2.76
CA ALA A 254 13.92 -16.48 -2.39
C ALA A 254 12.62 -16.70 -3.18
N ALA A 255 12.69 -16.88 -4.50
CA ALA A 255 11.51 -17.14 -5.33
C ALA A 255 10.83 -18.47 -4.99
N ARG A 256 11.62 -19.52 -4.69
CA ARG A 256 11.09 -20.80 -4.22
C ARG A 256 10.44 -20.67 -2.85
N ALA A 257 11.08 -20.01 -1.90
CA ALA A 257 10.50 -19.76 -0.58
C ALA A 257 9.23 -18.90 -0.63
N GLU A 258 9.11 -18.00 -1.62
CA GLU A 258 7.90 -17.24 -1.85
C GLU A 258 6.76 -18.10 -2.44
N LEU A 259 7.07 -19.05 -3.33
CA LEU A 259 6.09 -20.01 -3.85
C LEU A 259 5.66 -21.03 -2.79
N ASP A 260 6.60 -21.50 -1.96
CA ASP A 260 6.32 -22.50 -0.90
C ASP A 260 5.70 -21.85 0.34
N GLY A 261 6.07 -20.60 0.63
CA GLY A 261 5.61 -19.80 1.77
C GLY A 261 4.39 -18.92 1.48
N ALA A 262 3.97 -18.81 0.21
CA ALA A 262 2.63 -18.41 -0.13
C ALA A 262 1.69 -19.48 0.43
N SER A 263 1.29 -19.31 1.69
CA SER A 263 0.22 -20.10 2.30
C SER A 263 -0.91 -20.20 1.28
N ALA A 264 -1.49 -21.41 1.18
CA ALA A 264 -2.74 -21.60 0.50
C ALA A 264 -3.63 -20.41 0.85
N PRO A 265 -4.19 -19.71 -0.16
CA PRO A 265 -4.95 -18.52 0.11
C PRO A 265 -5.94 -18.84 1.21
N SER A 266 -6.08 -17.92 2.18
CA SER A 266 -7.11 -18.05 3.20
C SER A 266 -8.45 -17.89 2.47
N VAL A 267 -8.86 -18.94 1.77
CA VAL A 267 -10.11 -19.02 1.05
C VAL A 267 -11.16 -18.92 2.14
N LEU A 268 -11.81 -17.75 2.21
CA LEU A 268 -12.88 -17.52 3.14
C LEU A 268 -13.92 -18.62 2.90
N THR A 269 -14.20 -19.37 3.96
CA THR A 269 -15.27 -20.34 3.96
C THR A 269 -16.60 -19.60 3.84
N PRO A 270 -17.66 -20.24 3.32
CA PRO A 270 -18.99 -19.64 3.30
C PRO A 270 -19.42 -19.10 4.67
N ALA A 271 -19.11 -19.82 5.76
CA ALA A 271 -19.42 -19.42 7.13
C ALA A 271 -18.72 -18.12 7.54
N GLU A 272 -17.45 -17.95 7.20
CA GLU A 272 -16.70 -16.71 7.45
C GLU A 272 -17.29 -15.54 6.65
N VAL A 273 -17.67 -15.76 5.39
CA VAL A 273 -18.32 -14.73 4.56
C VAL A 273 -19.68 -14.34 5.14
N TYR A 274 -20.48 -15.29 5.63
CA TYR A 274 -21.74 -14.97 6.32
C TYR A 274 -21.49 -14.12 7.57
N ALA A 275 -20.52 -14.49 8.41
CA ALA A 275 -20.18 -13.75 9.61
C ALA A 275 -19.70 -12.31 9.30
N MET A 276 -18.94 -12.13 8.21
CA MET A 276 -18.54 -10.82 7.72
C MET A 276 -19.75 -9.98 7.30
N ILE A 277 -20.67 -10.54 6.50
CA ILE A 277 -21.90 -9.84 6.09
C ILE A 277 -22.73 -9.44 7.32
N ASP A 278 -22.88 -10.33 8.31
CA ASP A 278 -23.62 -10.03 9.53
C ASP A 278 -22.96 -8.94 10.38
N SER A 279 -21.63 -8.86 10.39
CA SER A 279 -20.92 -7.79 11.10
C SER A 279 -21.17 -6.41 10.48
N LEU A 280 -21.35 -6.36 9.15
CA LEU A 280 -21.64 -5.11 8.43
C LEU A 280 -23.07 -4.64 8.68
N ASP A 281 -24.04 -5.56 8.78
CA ASP A 281 -25.44 -5.21 9.00
C ASP A 281 -25.69 -4.65 10.42
N ARG A 282 -24.95 -5.14 11.42
CA ARG A 282 -25.01 -4.65 12.81
C ARG A 282 -24.53 -3.21 12.99
N GLY A 283 -23.84 -2.63 11.99
CA GLY A 283 -23.35 -1.25 12.01
C GLY A 283 -24.31 -0.22 11.44
N ARG A 284 -25.46 -0.61 10.87
CA ARG A 284 -26.40 0.33 10.24
C ARG A 284 -27.17 1.12 11.32
N PRO A 285 -27.05 2.46 11.38
CA PRO A 285 -27.98 3.24 12.20
C PRO A 285 -29.40 3.06 11.66
N SER A 286 -30.33 2.68 12.54
CA SER A 286 -31.74 2.51 12.19
C SER A 286 -32.30 3.79 11.53
N PRO A 287 -33.09 3.69 10.44
CA PRO A 287 -33.63 4.85 9.74
C PRO A 287 -34.59 5.72 10.60
N HIS A 288 -34.98 5.26 11.78
CA HIS A 288 -35.90 5.98 12.67
C HIS A 288 -35.24 7.02 13.59
N ARG A 289 -33.95 7.35 13.44
CA ARG A 289 -33.24 8.25 14.36
C ARG A 289 -32.69 9.56 13.78
N VAL A 290 -33.12 9.95 12.58
CA VAL A 290 -32.72 11.24 11.94
C VAL A 290 -33.84 12.29 11.98
N ALA A 291 -34.93 12.05 12.71
CA ALA A 291 -35.99 13.04 12.94
C ALA A 291 -36.03 13.48 14.41
N ALA A 292 -34.95 14.08 14.89
CA ALA A 292 -34.92 15.00 16.04
C ALA A 292 -33.48 15.48 16.26
N LEU A 293 -33.12 16.58 15.59
CA LEU A 293 -32.28 17.67 16.08
C LEU A 293 -32.32 18.81 15.06
#